data_AF-A0A6L9SR62-F1
#
_entry.id   AF-A0A6L9SR62-F1
#
_cell.length_a   1.000
_cell.length_b   1.000
_cell.length_c   1.000
_cell.angle_alpha   90.00
_cell.angle_beta   90.00
_cell.angle_gamma   90.00
#
_symmetry.space_group_name_H-M   'P 1'
#
loop_
_entity.id
_entity.type
_entity.pdbx_description
1 polymer ?
#
loop_
_entity_poly.entity_id
_entity_poly.type
_entity_poly.pdbx_seq_one_letter_code
_entity_poly.pdbx_strand_id
1 'polypeptide(L)'
;MTDFEPLTVTYEHLRHSTDSAELSEFARRDLPDRADQAAFSRATALLEAVGGNPNTPVEDRVFLAETMPFPNVLVKLAADPEPAVRKAVAGNASDKNWLVGRLTKDPVAEVRDTALRNKKTSWKMRLEGAQNPEVDAATLAFLATLGTELEPDAPAVLSSMVRRAVALNPNVTPETLESLAADPSEEVRHAVARRRASQVANG
;
A
#
# COMPACT_ATOMS: atom_id res chain seq x y z
N MET A 1 15.47 43.81 -0.61
CA MET A 1 14.08 43.36 -0.46
C MET A 1 14.04 41.95 -1.00
N THR A 2 13.90 40.95 -0.13
CA THR A 2 13.61 39.59 -0.57
C THR A 2 12.25 39.62 -1.25
N ASP A 3 12.20 39.36 -2.56
CA ASP A 3 10.95 39.21 -3.30
C ASP A 3 10.19 38.05 -2.67
N PHE A 4 9.10 38.36 -1.97
CA PHE A 4 8.21 37.36 -1.42
C PHE A 4 7.34 36.83 -2.56
N GLU A 5 7.71 35.67 -3.11
CA GLU A 5 6.85 34.97 -4.05
C GLU A 5 5.74 34.22 -3.30
N PRO A 6 4.45 34.52 -3.57
CA PRO A 6 3.34 33.83 -2.92
C PRO A 6 3.39 32.32 -3.18
N LEU A 7 3.06 31.51 -2.18
CA LEU A 7 3.02 30.04 -2.30
C LEU A 7 2.18 29.59 -3.52
N THR A 8 1.06 30.26 -3.79
CA THR A 8 0.19 29.94 -4.92
C THR A 8 0.89 30.10 -6.27
N VAL A 9 1.78 31.07 -6.41
CA VAL A 9 2.54 31.31 -7.65
C VAL A 9 3.53 30.17 -7.87
N THR A 10 4.39 29.88 -6.88
CA THR A 10 5.35 28.78 -6.99
C THR A 10 4.64 27.42 -7.13
N TYR A 11 3.53 27.21 -6.43
CA TYR A 11 2.75 25.97 -6.51
C TYR A 11 2.19 25.76 -7.93
N GLU A 12 1.53 26.76 -8.50
CA GLU A 12 0.95 26.65 -9.84
C GLU A 12 2.03 26.57 -10.92
N HIS A 13 3.20 27.20 -10.70
CA HIS A 13 4.39 27.01 -11.53
C HIS A 13 4.83 25.54 -11.54
N LEU A 14 5.16 24.98 -10.38
CA LEU A 14 5.64 23.59 -10.28
C LEU A 14 4.60 22.58 -10.75
N ARG A 15 3.31 22.86 -10.57
CA ARG A 15 2.22 21.98 -11.03
C ARG A 15 2.17 21.84 -12.56
N HIS A 16 2.56 22.88 -13.29
CA HIS A 16 2.50 22.92 -14.76
C HIS A 16 3.88 22.93 -15.43
N SER A 17 4.96 22.97 -14.64
CA SER A 17 6.32 22.97 -15.16
C SER A 17 6.58 21.73 -16.03
N THR A 18 7.26 21.96 -17.14
CA THR A 18 7.81 20.90 -18.00
C THR A 18 9.30 20.70 -17.76
N ASP A 19 9.91 21.47 -16.85
CA ASP A 19 11.30 21.35 -16.46
C ASP A 19 11.44 20.21 -15.44
N SER A 20 11.79 19.02 -15.93
CA SER A 20 11.99 17.87 -15.07
C SER A 20 13.13 18.06 -14.07
N ALA A 21 14.17 18.84 -14.41
CA ALA A 21 15.30 19.05 -13.52
C ALA A 21 14.93 19.94 -12.33
N GLU A 22 14.13 20.98 -12.57
CA GLU A 22 13.55 21.80 -11.49
C GLU A 22 12.66 20.93 -10.57
N LEU A 23 11.78 20.12 -11.16
CA LEU A 23 10.90 19.23 -10.40
C LEU A 23 11.69 18.23 -9.54
N SER A 24 12.76 17.64 -10.11
CA SER A 24 13.69 16.77 -9.37
C SER A 24 14.36 17.50 -8.21
N GLU A 25 14.79 18.75 -8.41
CA GLU A 25 15.41 19.54 -7.35
C GLU A 25 14.44 19.72 -6.17
N PHE A 26 13.19 20.09 -6.44
CA PHE A 26 12.19 20.24 -5.39
C PHE A 26 11.84 18.90 -4.73
N ALA A 27 11.75 17.80 -5.48
CA ALA A 27 11.44 16.48 -4.92
C ALA A 27 12.53 15.97 -3.96
N ARG A 28 13.79 16.29 -4.24
CA ARG A 28 14.98 15.81 -3.51
C ARG A 28 15.44 16.76 -2.40
N ARG A 29 14.88 17.96 -2.32
CA ARG A 29 15.29 19.00 -1.37
C ARG A 29 14.96 18.58 0.07
N ASP A 30 15.92 18.82 0.97
CA ASP A 30 15.70 18.64 2.40
C ASP A 30 14.55 19.51 2.90
N LEU A 31 13.71 18.92 3.75
CA LEU A 31 12.61 19.65 4.35
C LEU A 31 13.15 20.68 5.36
N PRO A 32 12.53 21.86 5.46
CA PRO A 32 12.83 22.82 6.52
C PRO A 32 12.66 22.21 7.92
N ASP A 33 13.24 22.87 8.93
CA ASP A 33 12.99 22.50 10.32
C ASP A 33 11.49 22.56 10.63
N ARG A 34 10.98 21.53 11.30
CA ARG A 34 9.58 21.46 11.75
C ARG A 34 9.22 22.56 12.74
N ALA A 35 10.20 23.15 13.43
CA ALA A 35 9.99 24.31 14.30
C ALA A 35 9.51 25.54 13.50
N ASP A 36 9.93 25.67 12.24
CA ASP A 36 9.39 26.67 11.31
C ASP A 36 8.16 26.13 10.59
N GLN A 37 7.02 26.25 11.24
CA GLN A 37 5.74 25.74 10.72
C GLN A 37 5.37 26.34 9.36
N ALA A 38 5.72 27.61 9.10
CA ALA A 38 5.39 28.28 7.86
C ALA A 38 6.23 27.76 6.70
N ALA A 39 7.55 27.67 6.88
CA ALA A 39 8.44 27.10 5.88
C ALA A 39 8.15 25.61 5.62
N PHE A 40 7.91 24.84 6.68
CA PHE A 40 7.58 23.42 6.57
C PHE A 40 6.26 23.19 5.81
N SER A 41 5.20 23.93 6.18
CA SER A 41 3.91 23.87 5.47
C SER A 41 4.03 24.28 3.99
N ARG A 42 4.82 25.33 3.71
CA ARG A 42 5.11 25.74 2.33
C ARG A 42 5.82 24.62 1.56
N ALA A 43 6.82 23.98 2.14
CA ALA A 43 7.57 22.90 1.51
C ALA A 43 6.68 21.68 1.21
N THR A 44 5.83 21.25 2.14
CA THR A 44 4.93 20.09 1.92
C THR A 44 3.85 20.37 0.88
N ALA A 45 3.37 21.62 0.76
CA ALA A 45 2.48 22.02 -0.31
C ALA A 45 3.16 21.96 -1.69
N LEU A 46 4.42 22.40 -1.79
CA LEU A 46 5.17 22.32 -3.05
C LEU A 46 5.47 20.88 -3.45
N LEU A 47 5.77 19.98 -2.50
CA LEU A 47 5.93 18.55 -2.78
C LEU A 47 4.64 17.92 -3.30
N GLU A 48 3.45 18.41 -2.91
CA GLU A 48 2.19 17.96 -3.49
C GLU A 48 2.07 18.36 -4.97
N ALA A 49 2.46 19.58 -5.33
CA ALA A 49 2.49 20.03 -6.73
C ALA A 49 3.47 19.20 -7.56
N VAL A 50 4.68 18.98 -7.04
CA VAL A 50 5.73 18.18 -7.69
C VAL A 50 5.31 16.72 -7.84
N GLY A 51 4.80 16.09 -6.77
CA GLY A 51 4.33 14.71 -6.83
C GLY A 51 3.13 14.50 -7.76
N GLY A 52 2.30 15.54 -7.93
CA GLY A 52 1.16 15.53 -8.85
C GLY A 52 1.50 15.91 -10.30
N ASN A 53 2.73 16.33 -10.59
CA ASN A 53 3.13 16.73 -11.94
C ASN A 53 3.65 15.51 -12.73
N PRO A 54 3.07 15.19 -13.91
CA PRO A 54 3.49 14.05 -14.73
C PRO A 54 4.90 14.19 -15.33
N ASN A 55 5.45 15.41 -15.42
CA ASN A 55 6.82 15.66 -15.87
C ASN A 55 7.87 15.43 -14.77
N THR A 56 7.44 15.24 -13.51
CA THR A 56 8.35 14.83 -12.44
C THR A 56 8.83 13.40 -12.74
N PRO A 57 10.15 13.15 -12.78
CA PRO A 57 10.68 11.83 -13.08
C PRO A 57 10.08 10.75 -12.18
N VAL A 58 9.88 9.55 -12.74
CA VAL A 58 9.23 8.43 -12.04
C VAL A 58 10.00 8.08 -10.78
N GLU A 59 11.32 8.05 -10.83
CA GLU A 59 12.22 7.80 -9.71
C GLU A 59 12.07 8.82 -8.56
N ASP A 60 11.71 10.07 -8.87
CA ASP A 60 11.48 11.10 -7.87
C ASP A 60 10.08 10.98 -7.26
N ARG A 61 9.07 10.65 -8.08
CA ARG A 61 7.71 10.34 -7.57
C ARG A 61 7.71 9.08 -6.71
N VAL A 62 8.47 8.06 -7.07
CA VAL A 62 8.72 6.86 -6.23
C VAL A 62 9.41 7.27 -4.94
N PHE A 63 10.50 8.06 -5.01
CA PHE A 63 11.18 8.54 -3.81
C PHE A 63 10.24 9.28 -2.85
N LEU A 64 9.40 10.20 -3.36
CA LEU A 64 8.40 10.89 -2.57
C LEU A 64 7.36 9.91 -1.98
N ALA A 65 6.89 8.95 -2.77
CA ALA A 65 5.93 7.94 -2.34
C ALA A 65 6.47 7.04 -1.22
N GLU A 66 7.76 6.72 -1.22
CA GLU A 66 8.40 5.88 -0.19
C GLU A 66 8.73 6.64 1.09
N THR A 67 9.16 7.90 0.97
CA THR A 67 9.80 8.63 2.06
C THR A 67 8.90 9.63 2.77
N MET A 68 7.91 10.20 2.06
CA MET A 68 7.12 11.30 2.61
C MET A 68 5.99 10.77 3.50
N PRO A 69 5.80 11.34 4.71
CA PRO A 69 4.72 10.93 5.61
C PRO A 69 3.44 11.76 5.42
N PHE A 70 3.37 12.58 4.37
CA PHE A 70 2.35 13.62 4.21
C PHE A 70 1.15 13.13 3.40
N PRO A 71 -0.07 13.09 3.99
CA PRO A 71 -1.24 12.58 3.29
C PRO A 71 -1.55 13.33 1.98
N ASN A 72 -1.36 14.64 1.92
CA ASN A 72 -1.64 15.41 0.71
C ASN A 72 -0.74 14.99 -0.48
N VAL A 73 0.55 14.71 -0.22
CA VAL A 73 1.49 14.18 -1.22
C VAL A 73 1.10 12.75 -1.61
N LEU A 74 0.92 11.86 -0.62
CA LEU A 74 0.61 10.44 -0.88
C LEU A 74 -0.71 10.25 -1.61
N VAL A 75 -1.71 11.12 -1.39
CA VAL A 75 -3.00 11.06 -2.09
C VAL A 75 -2.87 11.33 -3.58
N LYS A 76 -1.97 12.26 -3.98
CA LYS A 76 -1.68 12.49 -5.40
C LYS A 76 -1.01 11.28 -6.02
N LEU A 77 0.04 10.78 -5.37
CA LEU A 77 0.85 9.65 -5.83
C LEU A 77 0.08 8.32 -5.83
N ALA A 78 -0.95 8.15 -4.99
CA ALA A 78 -1.81 6.98 -5.00
C ALA A 78 -2.72 6.90 -6.26
N ALA A 79 -2.84 7.99 -7.02
CA ALA A 79 -3.55 8.05 -8.29
C ALA A 79 -2.60 8.15 -9.49
N ASP A 80 -1.30 7.96 -9.27
CA ASP A 80 -0.28 8.08 -10.31
C ASP A 80 -0.54 7.08 -11.46
N PRO A 81 -0.37 7.47 -12.74
CA PRO A 81 -0.47 6.54 -13.85
C PRO A 81 0.52 5.37 -13.74
N GLU A 82 1.72 5.60 -13.18
CA GLU A 82 2.78 4.61 -13.09
C GLU A 82 2.55 3.66 -11.89
N PRO A 83 2.37 2.34 -12.13
CA PRO A 83 2.16 1.39 -11.04
C PRO A 83 3.29 1.33 -10.02
N ALA A 84 4.55 1.58 -10.43
CA ALA A 84 5.68 1.63 -9.50
C ALA A 84 5.51 2.70 -8.42
N VAL A 85 4.96 3.86 -8.78
CA VAL A 85 4.68 4.95 -7.83
C VAL A 85 3.55 4.55 -6.87
N ARG A 86 2.45 4.00 -7.37
CA ARG A 86 1.33 3.55 -6.53
C ARG A 86 1.74 2.41 -5.58
N LYS A 87 2.59 1.51 -6.05
CA LYS A 87 3.21 0.43 -5.24
C LYS A 87 4.06 1.00 -4.11
N ALA A 88 4.86 2.03 -4.39
CA ALA A 88 5.63 2.73 -3.38
C ALA A 88 4.73 3.37 -2.29
N VAL A 89 3.62 4.01 -2.68
CA VAL A 89 2.64 4.52 -1.70
C VAL A 89 2.05 3.37 -0.87
N ALA A 90 1.69 2.25 -1.52
CA ALA A 90 1.14 1.08 -0.84
C ALA A 90 2.10 0.47 0.20
N GLY A 91 3.42 0.59 -0.03
CA GLY A 91 4.46 0.12 0.89
C GLY A 91 4.85 1.12 1.98
N ASN A 92 4.39 2.37 1.91
CA ASN A 92 4.80 3.41 2.83
C ASN A 92 4.23 3.17 4.24
N ALA A 93 5.13 3.08 5.25
CA ALA A 93 4.76 2.81 6.64
C ALA A 93 4.05 3.97 7.35
N SER A 94 4.18 5.18 6.81
CA SER A 94 3.53 6.40 7.29
C SER A 94 2.13 6.61 6.70
N ASP A 95 1.73 5.75 5.75
CA ASP A 95 0.44 5.87 5.08
C ASP A 95 -0.74 5.71 6.07
N LYS A 96 -1.91 6.17 5.65
CA LYS A 96 -3.16 6.09 6.40
C LYS A 96 -3.92 4.85 5.96
N ASN A 97 -4.56 4.20 6.94
CA ASN A 97 -5.37 2.99 6.73
C ASN A 97 -6.37 3.14 5.55
N TRP A 98 -7.01 4.31 5.43
CA TRP A 98 -7.98 4.57 4.36
C TRP A 98 -7.34 4.64 2.97
N LEU A 99 -6.11 5.13 2.84
CA LEU A 99 -5.41 5.24 1.56
C LEU A 99 -4.86 3.88 1.15
N VAL A 100 -4.25 3.14 2.08
CA VAL A 100 -3.86 1.74 1.86
C VAL A 100 -5.08 0.88 1.47
N GLY A 101 -6.22 1.10 2.11
CA GLY A 101 -7.48 0.42 1.76
C GLY A 101 -8.02 0.74 0.36
N ARG A 102 -7.64 1.88 -0.23
CA ARG A 102 -7.89 2.15 -1.65
C ARG A 102 -6.94 1.31 -2.53
N LEU A 103 -5.66 1.21 -2.13
CA LEU A 103 -4.63 0.50 -2.88
C LEU A 103 -4.76 -1.03 -2.83
N THR A 104 -5.43 -1.60 -1.82
CA THR A 104 -5.81 -3.04 -1.85
C THR A 104 -6.78 -3.39 -2.98
N LYS A 105 -7.35 -2.38 -3.65
CA LYS A 105 -8.28 -2.50 -4.79
C LYS A 105 -7.68 -1.97 -6.09
N ASP A 106 -6.37 -1.73 -6.13
CA ASP A 106 -5.67 -1.25 -7.33
C ASP A 106 -5.85 -2.25 -8.50
N PRO A 107 -5.98 -1.79 -9.75
CA PRO A 107 -6.04 -2.69 -10.90
C PRO A 107 -4.75 -3.52 -11.08
N VAL A 108 -3.60 -3.06 -10.60
CA VAL A 108 -2.32 -3.76 -10.71
C VAL A 108 -2.08 -4.66 -9.50
N ALA A 109 -1.88 -5.96 -9.75
CA ALA A 109 -1.69 -6.98 -8.71
C ALA A 109 -0.57 -6.62 -7.72
N GLU A 110 0.61 -6.20 -8.22
CA GLU A 110 1.74 -5.85 -7.34
C GLU A 110 1.43 -4.71 -6.35
N VAL A 111 0.57 -3.76 -6.74
CA VAL A 111 0.14 -2.67 -5.86
C VAL A 111 -0.82 -3.20 -4.79
N ARG A 112 -1.80 -4.03 -5.17
CA ARG A 112 -2.72 -4.67 -4.22
C ARG A 112 -1.99 -5.52 -3.20
N ASP A 113 -1.07 -6.34 -3.68
CA ASP A 113 -0.32 -7.29 -2.87
C ASP A 113 0.60 -6.57 -1.88
N THR A 114 1.25 -5.49 -2.33
CA THR A 114 2.03 -4.61 -1.45
C THR A 114 1.15 -3.97 -0.39
N ALA A 115 -0.03 -3.44 -0.78
CA ALA A 115 -0.98 -2.86 0.15
C ALA A 115 -1.48 -3.88 1.19
N LEU A 116 -1.77 -5.12 0.80
CA LEU A 116 -2.24 -6.17 1.71
C LEU A 116 -1.19 -6.54 2.78
N ARG A 117 0.09 -6.38 2.46
CA ARG A 117 1.22 -6.63 3.38
C ARG A 117 1.53 -5.44 4.30
N ASN A 118 0.98 -4.26 4.02
CA ASN A 118 1.22 -3.08 4.85
C ASN A 118 0.59 -3.24 6.25
N LYS A 119 1.32 -2.82 7.30
CA LYS A 119 0.86 -2.85 8.71
C LYS A 119 -0.32 -1.93 8.99
N LYS A 120 -0.57 -0.95 8.12
CA LYS A 120 -1.73 -0.05 8.20
C LYS A 120 -2.99 -0.69 7.65
N THR A 121 -2.91 -1.84 6.97
CA THR A 121 -4.06 -2.54 6.40
C THR A 121 -4.90 -3.16 7.50
N SER A 122 -6.20 -2.86 7.51
CA SER A 122 -7.10 -3.43 8.51
C SER A 122 -7.35 -4.92 8.28
N TRP A 123 -7.77 -5.63 9.33
CA TRP A 123 -8.24 -7.02 9.22
C TRP A 123 -9.38 -7.19 8.21
N LYS A 124 -10.30 -6.22 8.12
CA LYS A 124 -11.37 -6.24 7.11
C LYS A 124 -10.80 -6.21 5.70
N MET A 125 -9.83 -5.33 5.44
CA MET A 125 -9.18 -5.23 4.11
C MET A 125 -8.36 -6.49 3.79
N ARG A 126 -7.66 -7.06 4.77
CA ARG A 126 -6.94 -8.34 4.62
C ARG A 126 -7.90 -9.50 4.33
N LEU A 127 -9.07 -9.52 4.97
CA LEU A 127 -10.12 -10.50 4.69
C LEU A 127 -10.67 -10.37 3.27
N GLU A 128 -11.00 -9.15 2.84
CA GLU A 128 -11.43 -8.86 1.46
C GLU A 128 -10.36 -9.29 0.45
N GLY A 129 -9.08 -9.02 0.74
CA GLY A 129 -7.95 -9.46 -0.09
C GLY A 129 -7.80 -10.98 -0.13
N ALA A 130 -7.89 -11.67 1.00
CA ALA A 130 -7.82 -13.13 1.05
C ALA A 130 -8.98 -13.81 0.30
N GLN A 131 -10.12 -13.13 0.12
CA GLN A 131 -11.25 -13.61 -0.68
C GLN A 131 -11.12 -13.30 -2.17
N ASN A 132 -10.23 -12.39 -2.55
CA ASN A 132 -10.04 -11.98 -3.94
C ASN A 132 -9.31 -13.10 -4.73
N PRO A 133 -9.92 -13.65 -5.80
CA PRO A 133 -9.33 -14.72 -6.60
C PRO A 133 -8.16 -14.26 -7.48
N GLU A 134 -7.83 -12.96 -7.50
CA GLU A 134 -6.70 -12.40 -8.24
C GLU A 134 -5.47 -12.12 -7.37
N VAL A 135 -5.56 -12.34 -6.05
CA VAL A 135 -4.40 -12.17 -5.16
C VAL A 135 -3.43 -13.33 -5.39
N ASP A 136 -2.14 -13.01 -5.43
CA ASP A 136 -1.10 -13.97 -5.73
C ASP A 136 -0.83 -14.96 -4.58
N ALA A 137 -0.23 -16.09 -4.93
CA ALA A 137 0.11 -17.15 -3.97
C ALA A 137 1.02 -16.65 -2.83
N ALA A 138 1.97 -15.77 -3.12
CA ALA A 138 2.93 -15.26 -2.14
C ALA A 138 2.24 -14.38 -1.08
N THR A 139 1.26 -13.57 -1.49
CA THR A 139 0.48 -12.73 -0.59
C THR A 139 -0.50 -13.56 0.21
N LEU A 140 -1.13 -14.58 -0.39
CA LEU A 140 -1.92 -15.55 0.36
C LEU A 140 -1.09 -16.28 1.43
N ALA A 141 0.13 -16.70 1.09
CA ALA A 141 1.05 -17.30 2.05
C ALA A 141 1.39 -16.34 3.20
N PHE A 142 1.64 -15.06 2.90
CA PHE A 142 1.81 -14.03 3.94
C PHE A 142 0.56 -13.88 4.82
N LEU A 143 -0.63 -13.79 4.23
CA LEU A 143 -1.88 -13.65 4.99
C LEU A 143 -2.17 -14.89 5.86
N ALA A 144 -1.72 -16.07 5.43
CA ALA A 144 -1.84 -17.33 6.17
C ALA A 144 -1.01 -17.38 7.46
N THR A 145 -0.02 -16.51 7.65
CA THR A 145 0.82 -16.50 8.86
C THR A 145 0.35 -15.50 9.92
N LEU A 146 -0.62 -14.65 9.58
CA LEU A 146 -1.12 -13.61 10.47
C LEU A 146 -1.89 -14.19 11.66
N GLY A 147 -1.54 -13.75 12.87
CA GLY A 147 -2.09 -14.24 14.14
C GLY A 147 -1.54 -15.58 14.62
N THR A 148 -0.54 -16.14 13.94
CA THR A 148 0.17 -17.36 14.36
C THR A 148 1.67 -17.12 14.41
N GLU A 149 2.29 -16.73 13.29
CA GLU A 149 3.73 -16.43 13.21
C GLU A 149 3.97 -14.93 13.18
N LEU A 150 3.17 -14.20 12.39
CA LEU A 150 3.21 -12.75 12.30
C LEU A 150 2.08 -12.15 13.11
N GLU A 151 2.36 -11.05 13.83
CA GLU A 151 1.38 -10.38 14.69
C GLU A 151 0.68 -11.38 15.66
N PRO A 152 1.41 -12.15 16.50
CA PRO A 152 0.82 -13.17 17.37
C PRO A 152 -0.19 -12.60 18.39
N ASP A 153 -0.07 -11.31 18.71
CA ASP A 153 -1.03 -10.58 19.56
C ASP A 153 -2.29 -10.10 18.81
N ALA A 154 -2.45 -10.47 17.54
CA ALA A 154 -3.62 -10.12 16.75
C ALA A 154 -4.91 -10.71 17.35
N PRO A 155 -6.07 -10.03 17.20
CA PRO A 155 -7.34 -10.57 17.64
C PRO A 155 -7.61 -11.94 16.99
N ALA A 156 -7.64 -13.00 17.80
CA ALA A 156 -7.68 -14.39 17.34
C ALA A 156 -8.82 -14.69 16.35
N VAL A 157 -10.00 -14.07 16.57
CA VAL A 157 -11.15 -14.20 15.68
C VAL A 157 -10.91 -13.54 14.32
N LEU A 158 -10.33 -12.34 14.29
CA LEU A 158 -10.13 -11.62 13.04
C LEU A 158 -9.00 -12.24 12.21
N SER A 159 -7.92 -12.67 12.85
CA SER A 159 -6.81 -13.33 12.16
C SER A 159 -7.22 -14.71 11.62
N SER A 160 -7.99 -15.50 12.37
CA SER A 160 -8.50 -16.79 11.88
C SER A 160 -9.47 -16.64 10.71
N MET A 161 -10.30 -15.59 10.68
CA MET A 161 -11.17 -15.29 9.54
C MET A 161 -10.37 -15.05 8.25
N VAL A 162 -9.24 -14.34 8.33
CA VAL A 162 -8.35 -14.12 7.18
C VAL A 162 -7.73 -15.44 6.73
N ARG A 163 -7.13 -16.21 7.64
CA ARG A 163 -6.51 -17.51 7.29
C ARG A 163 -7.52 -18.51 6.73
N ARG A 164 -8.75 -18.51 7.24
CA ARG A 164 -9.86 -19.30 6.69
C ARG A 164 -10.20 -18.88 5.26
N ALA A 165 -10.23 -17.57 4.98
CA ALA A 165 -10.45 -17.09 3.62
C ALA A 165 -9.29 -17.50 2.68
N VAL A 166 -8.03 -17.43 3.16
CA VAL A 166 -6.88 -17.93 2.40
C VAL A 166 -7.05 -19.41 2.05
N ALA A 167 -7.43 -20.27 3.00
CA ALA A 167 -7.65 -21.70 2.74
C ALA A 167 -8.72 -21.98 1.66
N LEU A 168 -9.66 -21.06 1.46
CA LEU A 168 -10.74 -21.18 0.49
C LEU A 168 -10.43 -20.51 -0.85
N ASN A 169 -9.37 -19.72 -0.92
CA ASN A 169 -9.01 -18.98 -2.11
C ASN A 169 -8.62 -19.96 -3.24
N PRO A 170 -9.06 -19.74 -4.49
CA PRO A 170 -8.68 -20.61 -5.61
C PRO A 170 -7.17 -20.65 -5.87
N ASN A 171 -6.43 -19.57 -5.61
CA ASN A 171 -4.99 -19.45 -5.86
C ASN A 171 -4.10 -19.91 -4.70
N VAL A 172 -4.69 -20.42 -3.62
CA VAL A 172 -3.89 -20.96 -2.50
C VAL A 172 -3.07 -22.15 -2.97
N THR A 173 -1.80 -22.19 -2.59
CA THR A 173 -0.89 -23.27 -2.99
C THR A 173 -1.09 -24.50 -2.10
N PRO A 174 -0.70 -25.71 -2.58
CA PRO A 174 -0.68 -26.91 -1.76
C PRO A 174 0.16 -26.74 -0.48
N GLU A 175 1.28 -26.03 -0.55
CA GLU A 175 2.18 -25.78 0.59
C GLU A 175 1.50 -24.92 1.64
N THR A 176 0.84 -23.83 1.24
CA THR A 176 0.06 -22.99 2.17
C THR A 176 -1.13 -23.75 2.75
N LEU A 177 -1.81 -24.60 1.96
CA LEU A 177 -2.89 -25.46 2.48
C LEU A 177 -2.40 -26.48 3.50
N GLU A 178 -1.22 -27.07 3.29
CA GLU A 178 -0.63 -28.02 4.23
C GLU A 178 -0.28 -27.31 5.55
N SER A 179 0.31 -26.12 5.48
CA SER A 179 0.55 -25.29 6.67
C SER A 179 -0.75 -24.99 7.43
N LEU A 180 -1.82 -24.65 6.71
CA LEU A 180 -3.13 -24.34 7.30
C LEU A 180 -3.89 -25.59 7.80
N ALA A 181 -3.50 -26.80 7.37
CA ALA A 181 -4.12 -28.04 7.86
C ALA A 181 -3.83 -28.27 9.36
N ALA A 182 -2.74 -27.71 9.86
CA ALA A 182 -2.36 -27.71 11.28
C ALA A 182 -2.75 -26.42 12.02
N ASP A 183 -3.57 -25.54 11.42
CA ASP A 183 -3.95 -24.26 12.03
C ASP A 183 -4.62 -24.46 13.40
N PRO A 184 -4.34 -23.61 14.42
CA PRO A 184 -5.00 -23.71 15.72
C PRO A 184 -6.53 -23.57 15.64
N SER A 185 -7.06 -22.82 14.67
CA SER A 185 -8.49 -22.64 14.46
C SER A 185 -9.12 -23.83 13.74
N GLU A 186 -10.14 -24.44 14.35
CA GLU A 186 -10.91 -25.52 13.74
C GLU A 186 -11.60 -25.08 12.43
N GLU A 187 -12.10 -23.85 12.37
CA GLU A 187 -12.75 -23.32 11.17
C GLU A 187 -11.80 -23.25 9.96
N VAL A 188 -10.51 -22.95 10.21
CA VAL A 188 -9.48 -22.93 9.18
C VAL A 188 -9.20 -24.36 8.70
N ARG A 189 -9.03 -25.33 9.61
CA ARG A 189 -8.83 -26.74 9.24
C ARG A 189 -10.02 -27.31 8.44
N HIS A 190 -11.25 -26.97 8.81
CA HIS A 190 -12.45 -27.33 8.06
C HIS A 190 -12.48 -26.70 6.65
N ALA A 191 -12.04 -25.45 6.52
CA ALA A 191 -11.92 -24.81 5.22
C ALA A 191 -10.90 -25.51 4.31
N VAL A 192 -9.75 -25.94 4.85
CA VAL A 192 -8.76 -26.74 4.11
C VAL A 192 -9.36 -28.05 3.61
N ALA A 193 -10.04 -28.81 4.48
CA ALA A 193 -10.70 -30.06 4.09
C ALA A 193 -11.73 -29.85 2.96
N ARG A 194 -12.52 -28.77 3.04
CA ARG A 194 -13.48 -28.41 2.00
C ARG A 194 -12.80 -28.05 0.67
N ARG A 195 -11.69 -27.30 0.70
CA ARG A 195 -10.92 -26.93 -0.51
C ARG A 195 -10.36 -28.17 -1.20
N ARG A 196 -9.79 -29.10 -0.43
CA ARG A 196 -9.29 -30.39 -0.94
C ARG A 196 -10.40 -31.22 -1.59
N ALA A 197 -11.55 -31.37 -0.92
CA ALA A 197 -12.70 -32.08 -1.48
C ALA A 197 -13.19 -31.45 -2.80
N SER A 198 -13.20 -30.12 -2.89
CA SER A 198 -13.59 -29.40 -4.10
C SER A 198 -12.57 -29.52 -5.24
N GLN A 199 -11.28 -29.72 -4.93
CA GLN A 199 -10.24 -29.97 -5.95
C GLN A 199 -10.35 -31.38 -6.53
N VAL A 200 -10.67 -32.38 -5.69
CA VAL A 200 -10.87 -33.77 -6.12
C VAL A 200 -12.14 -33.94 -6.96
N ALA A 201 -13.19 -33.19 -6.69
CA ALA A 201 -14.44 -33.27 -7.46
C ALA A 201 -14.35 -32.63 -8.87
N ASN A 202 -13.34 -31.79 -9.12
CA ASN A 202 -13.17 -31.03 -10.37
C ASN A 202 -12.00 -31.51 -11.24
N GLY A 203 -11.26 -32.55 -10.80
CA GLY A 203 -10.15 -33.17 -11.54
C GLY A 203 -10.53 -34.55 -12.03
#